data_AF-A0A1F7LKQ4-F1
#
_entry.id   AF-A0A1F7LKQ4-F1
#
_cell.length_a   1.000
_cell.length_b   1.000
_cell.length_c   1.000
_cell.angle_alpha   90.00
_cell.angle_beta   90.00
_cell.angle_gamma   90.00
#
_symmetry.space_group_name_H-M   'P 1'
#
loop_
_entity.id
_entity.type
_entity.pdbx_description
1 polymer ?
#
loop_
_entity_poly.entity_id
_entity_poly.type
_entity_poly.pdbx_seq_one_letter_code
_entity_poly.pdbx_strand_id
1 'polypeptide(L)'
;MGPLQAARLFALRSVWSATGLRSAGRALVDALGSPDEGVRSVAGMFLVQGGKRAEPLIAEAIHRRQNLPTVAVIAGDIGAFRLEPELRRLTADADPEVAQAARDGLRILAAQQNPGSSQRG
;
A
#
# COMPACT_ATOMS: atom_id res chain seq x y z
N MET A 1 11.54 -10.30 14.06
CA MET A 1 10.29 -9.79 14.66
C MET A 1 10.01 -10.42 16.01
N GLY A 2 9.91 -9.59 17.06
CA GLY A 2 9.56 -10.07 18.42
C GLY A 2 8.05 -10.24 18.64
N PRO A 3 7.61 -11.09 19.59
CA PRO A 3 6.18 -11.38 19.82
C PRO A 3 5.37 -10.14 20.21
N LEU A 4 5.95 -9.16 20.92
CA LEU A 4 5.29 -7.90 21.24
C LEU A 4 5.00 -7.03 20.00
N GLN A 5 5.93 -6.98 19.04
CA GLN A 5 5.74 -6.21 17.82
C GLN A 5 4.66 -6.84 16.94
N ALA A 6 4.58 -8.18 16.92
CA ALA A 6 3.48 -8.91 16.31
C ALA A 6 2.15 -8.52 16.94
N ALA A 7 2.03 -8.70 18.26
CA ALA A 7 0.81 -8.37 18.99
C ALA A 7 0.36 -6.92 18.73
N ARG A 8 1.31 -5.98 18.65
CA ARG A 8 1.01 -4.58 18.33
C ARG A 8 0.45 -4.40 16.92
N LEU A 9 1.05 -5.00 15.89
CA LEU A 9 0.55 -4.90 14.51
C LEU A 9 -0.85 -5.51 14.38
N PHE A 10 -1.07 -6.67 14.99
CA PHE A 10 -2.39 -7.31 15.00
C PHE A 10 -3.42 -6.47 15.76
N ALA A 11 -3.05 -5.88 16.90
CA ALA A 11 -3.92 -4.95 17.63
C ALA A 11 -4.25 -3.70 16.81
N LEU A 12 -3.26 -3.10 16.12
CA LEU A 12 -3.47 -1.97 15.22
C LEU A 12 -4.43 -2.33 14.08
N ARG A 13 -4.25 -3.51 13.47
CA ARG A 13 -5.16 -4.02 12.44
C ARG A 13 -6.58 -4.21 12.95
N SER A 14 -6.75 -4.80 14.13
CA SER A 14 -8.06 -5.01 14.76
C SER A 14 -8.73 -3.70 15.14
N VAL A 15 -7.98 -2.74 15.69
CA VAL A 15 -8.50 -1.41 15.99
C VAL A 15 -8.92 -0.71 14.70
N TRP A 16 -8.08 -0.71 13.67
CA TRP A 16 -8.40 -0.08 12.39
C TRP A 16 -9.60 -0.73 11.69
N SER A 17 -9.71 -2.06 11.72
CA SER A 17 -10.84 -2.76 11.10
C SER A 17 -12.17 -2.51 11.83
N ALA A 18 -12.13 -2.48 13.17
CA ALA A 18 -13.30 -2.30 14.02
C ALA A 18 -13.76 -0.84 14.13
N THR A 19 -12.83 0.11 14.22
CA THR A 19 -13.14 1.53 14.49
C THR A 19 -13.01 2.43 13.27
N GLY A 20 -12.31 1.99 12.22
CA GLY A 20 -12.00 2.85 11.07
C GLY A 20 -11.03 4.00 11.39
N LEU A 21 -10.36 3.98 12.55
CA LEU A 21 -9.44 5.06 12.95
C LEU A 21 -8.28 5.19 11.96
N ARG A 22 -8.18 6.34 11.31
CA ARG A 22 -7.08 6.64 10.36
C ARG A 22 -5.71 6.65 11.05
N SER A 23 -5.66 6.97 12.34
CA SER A 23 -4.43 6.95 13.15
C SER A 23 -3.80 5.56 13.24
N ALA A 24 -4.64 4.52 13.40
CA ALA A 24 -4.17 3.14 13.42
C ALA A 24 -3.66 2.69 12.04
N GLY A 25 -4.32 3.16 10.97
CA GLY A 25 -3.85 3.00 9.60
C GLY A 25 -2.52 3.70 9.30
N ARG A 26 -2.32 4.93 9.78
CA ARG A 26 -1.03 5.64 9.68
C ARG A 26 0.09 4.88 10.38
N ALA A 27 -0.17 4.33 11.57
CA ALA A 27 0.82 3.52 12.27
C ALA A 27 1.24 2.26 11.47
N LEU A 28 0.35 1.69 10.64
CA LEU A 28 0.70 0.61 9.71
C LEU A 28 1.56 1.13 8.54
N VAL A 29 1.25 2.30 8.00
CA VAL A 29 2.11 2.95 6.98
C VAL A 29 3.50 3.27 7.53
N ASP A 30 3.59 3.77 8.75
CA ASP A 30 4.87 4.03 9.43
C ASP A 30 5.67 2.73 9.62
N ALA A 31 4.98 1.63 9.94
CA ALA A 31 5.60 0.32 10.11
C ALA A 31 6.22 -0.24 8.82
N LEU A 32 5.83 0.25 7.63
CA LEU A 32 6.50 -0.08 6.37
C LEU A 32 7.95 0.43 6.33
N GLY A 33 8.30 1.43 7.13
CA GLY A 33 9.67 1.94 7.27
C GLY A 33 10.48 1.25 8.37
N SER A 34 9.94 0.20 9.00
CA SER A 34 10.62 -0.52 10.08
C SER A 34 11.92 -1.19 9.58
N PRO A 35 12.99 -1.23 10.39
CA PRO A 35 14.19 -2.00 10.05
C PRO A 35 13.92 -3.52 10.01
N ASP A 36 12.89 -3.99 10.73
CA ASP A 36 12.48 -5.40 10.74
C ASP A 36 11.64 -5.74 9.51
N GLU A 37 12.15 -6.63 8.67
CA GLU A 37 11.49 -7.09 7.43
C GLU A 37 10.12 -7.74 7.70
N GLY A 38 9.99 -8.52 8.78
CA GLY A 38 8.72 -9.15 9.14
C GLY A 38 7.65 -8.09 9.47
N VAL A 39 8.04 -7.03 10.16
CA VAL A 39 7.15 -5.90 10.46
C VAL A 39 6.71 -5.19 9.17
N ARG A 40 7.62 -4.93 8.23
CA ARG A 40 7.29 -4.30 6.94
C ARG A 40 6.31 -5.15 6.13
N SER A 41 6.59 -6.45 6.02
CA SER A 41 5.77 -7.39 5.23
C SER A 41 4.37 -7.55 5.82
N VAL A 42 4.24 -7.69 7.14
CA VAL A 42 2.93 -7.80 7.80
C VAL A 42 2.14 -6.50 7.69
N ALA A 43 2.79 -5.35 7.84
CA ALA A 43 2.14 -4.05 7.67
C ALA A 43 1.60 -3.85 6.24
N GLY A 44 2.40 -4.21 5.22
CA GLY A 44 1.98 -4.17 3.82
C GLY A 44 0.78 -5.07 3.55
N MET A 45 0.84 -6.32 4.03
CA MET A 45 -0.26 -7.28 3.92
C MET A 45 -1.56 -6.75 4.55
N PHE A 46 -1.48 -6.14 5.73
CA PHE A 46 -2.66 -5.57 6.40
C PHE A 46 -3.27 -4.38 5.64
N LEU A 47 -2.44 -3.53 5.04
CA LEU A 47 -2.91 -2.44 4.19
C LEU A 47 -3.63 -2.99 2.94
N VAL A 48 -3.05 -4.00 2.29
CA VAL A 48 -3.68 -4.67 1.13
C VAL A 48 -5.03 -5.28 1.50
N GLN A 49 -5.10 -6.02 2.61
CA GLN A 49 -6.36 -6.58 3.13
C GLN A 49 -7.39 -5.51 3.54
N GLY A 50 -6.96 -4.27 3.79
CA GLY A 50 -7.84 -3.15 4.05
C GLY A 50 -8.56 -2.61 2.80
N GLY A 51 -8.03 -2.91 1.60
CA GLY A 51 -8.61 -2.53 0.32
C GLY A 51 -8.92 -1.03 0.24
N LYS A 52 -10.16 -0.69 -0.15
CA LYS A 52 -10.62 0.72 -0.29
C LYS A 52 -10.48 1.57 0.97
N ARG A 53 -10.45 0.97 2.18
CA ARG A 53 -10.23 1.74 3.42
C ARG A 53 -8.78 2.21 3.55
N ALA A 54 -7.84 1.55 2.88
CA ALA A 54 -6.43 1.93 2.83
C ALA A 54 -6.19 3.12 1.89
N GLU A 55 -7.02 3.31 0.86
CA GLU A 55 -6.88 4.35 -0.15
C GLU A 55 -6.55 5.76 0.40
N PRO A 56 -7.28 6.35 1.37
CA PRO A 56 -6.94 7.67 1.92
C PRO A 56 -5.61 7.68 2.71
N LEU A 57 -5.20 6.55 3.27
CA LEU A 57 -3.93 6.42 4.00
C LEU A 57 -2.75 6.34 3.02
N ILE A 58 -2.93 5.59 1.93
CA ILE A 58 -1.95 5.48 0.84
C ILE A 58 -1.79 6.82 0.14
N ALA A 59 -2.89 7.52 -0.15
CA ALA A 59 -2.85 8.88 -0.71
C ALA A 59 -2.02 9.84 0.17
N GLU A 60 -2.26 9.79 1.48
CA GLU A 60 -1.52 10.61 2.43
C GLU A 60 -0.02 10.23 2.49
N ALA A 61 0.29 8.94 2.43
CA ALA A 61 1.67 8.45 2.42
C ALA A 61 2.43 8.91 1.16
N ILE A 62 1.78 8.87 -0.01
CA ILE A 62 2.32 9.41 -1.27
C ILE A 62 2.58 10.91 -1.12
N HIS A 63 1.62 11.66 -0.60
CA HIS A 63 1.77 13.11 -0.40
C HIS A 63 2.91 13.46 0.55
N ARG A 64 3.12 12.66 1.60
CA ARG A 64 4.23 12.79 2.55
C ARG A 64 5.55 12.22 2.05
N ARG A 65 5.58 11.63 0.85
CA ARG A 65 6.73 10.89 0.29
C ARG A 65 7.30 9.84 1.24
N GLN A 66 6.43 9.11 1.92
CA GLN A 66 6.81 8.10 2.91
C GLN A 66 6.68 6.70 2.31
N ASN A 67 7.75 5.91 2.39
CA ASN A 67 7.79 4.52 1.91
C ASN A 67 7.28 4.37 0.46
N LEU A 68 7.62 5.35 -0.39
CA LEU A 68 7.06 5.52 -1.74
C LEU A 68 7.07 4.24 -2.59
N PRO A 69 8.15 3.44 -2.66
CA PRO A 69 8.14 2.23 -3.47
C PRO A 69 7.07 1.24 -2.98
N THR A 70 7.04 0.95 -1.68
CA THR A 70 6.09 0.00 -1.11
C THR A 70 4.64 0.49 -1.21
N VAL A 71 4.41 1.78 -0.94
CA VAL A 71 3.09 2.41 -1.00
C VAL A 71 2.54 2.41 -2.43
N ALA A 72 3.40 2.62 -3.44
CA ALA A 72 2.99 2.60 -4.84
C ALA A 72 2.52 1.22 -5.30
N VAL A 73 3.20 0.14 -4.88
CA VAL A 73 2.76 -1.24 -5.17
C VAL A 73 1.45 -1.55 -4.45
N ILE A 74 1.34 -1.22 -3.16
CA ILE A 74 0.11 -1.43 -2.37
C ILE A 74 -1.09 -0.71 -3.00
N ALA A 75 -0.89 0.50 -3.53
CA ALA A 75 -1.95 1.25 -4.23
C ALA A 75 -2.51 0.47 -5.43
N GLY A 76 -1.64 -0.22 -6.17
CA GLY A 76 -2.03 -1.14 -7.24
C GLY A 76 -2.81 -2.34 -6.68
N ASP A 77 -2.27 -3.01 -5.67
CA ASP A 77 -2.87 -4.21 -5.08
C ASP A 77 -4.27 -3.97 -4.52
N ILE A 78 -4.51 -2.83 -3.86
CA ILE A 78 -5.83 -2.47 -3.32
C ILE A 78 -6.83 -1.97 -4.39
N GLY A 79 -6.39 -1.80 -5.64
CA GLY A 79 -7.19 -1.26 -6.72
C GLY A 79 -7.56 0.21 -6.52
N ALA A 80 -6.64 1.04 -6.02
CA ALA A 80 -6.88 2.46 -5.76
C ALA A 80 -6.87 3.30 -7.04
N PHE A 81 -7.91 3.16 -7.87
CA PHE A 81 -8.00 3.85 -9.17
C PHE A 81 -7.91 5.38 -9.07
N ARG A 82 -8.33 5.99 -7.96
CA ARG A 82 -8.21 7.44 -7.78
C ARG A 82 -6.75 7.90 -7.66
N LEU A 83 -5.84 7.01 -7.27
CA LEU A 83 -4.41 7.29 -7.12
C LEU A 83 -3.63 7.06 -8.42
N GLU A 84 -4.27 6.59 -9.49
CA GLU A 84 -3.63 6.39 -10.79
C GLU A 84 -2.87 7.65 -11.29
N PRO A 85 -3.42 8.88 -11.21
CA PRO A 85 -2.68 10.08 -11.63
C PRO A 85 -1.44 10.35 -10.77
N GLU A 86 -1.49 10.04 -9.47
CA GLU A 86 -0.35 10.20 -8.57
C GLU A 86 0.72 9.14 -8.83
N LEU A 87 0.33 7.87 -8.99
CA LEU A 87 1.24 6.80 -9.38
C LEU A 87 1.91 7.11 -10.72
N ARG A 88 1.17 7.62 -11.70
CA ARG A 88 1.74 8.04 -13.00
C ARG A 88 2.79 9.13 -12.84
N ARG A 89 2.60 10.10 -11.93
CA ARG A 89 3.64 11.10 -11.62
C ARG A 89 4.88 10.45 -10.99
N LEU A 90 4.69 9.48 -10.08
CA LEU A 90 5.80 8.74 -9.46
C LEU A 90 6.61 7.90 -10.47
N THR A 91 6.06 7.52 -11.62
CA THR A 91 6.85 6.81 -12.67
C THR A 91 7.98 7.63 -13.27
N ALA A 92 7.95 8.96 -13.06
CA ALA A 92 8.97 9.91 -13.47
C ALA A 92 9.76 10.45 -12.25
N ASP A 93 9.66 9.78 -11.10
CA ASP A 93 10.46 10.14 -9.93
C ASP A 93 11.96 9.96 -10.22
N ALA A 94 12.79 10.75 -9.52
CA ALA A 94 14.24 10.69 -9.66
C ALA A 94 14.80 9.39 -9.07
N ASP A 95 14.08 8.79 -8.10
CA ASP A 95 14.41 7.50 -7.53
C ASP A 95 13.94 6.36 -8.46
N PRO A 96 14.87 5.53 -8.99
CA PRO A 96 14.51 4.42 -9.88
C PRO A 96 13.65 3.36 -9.21
N GLU A 97 13.78 3.14 -7.90
CA GLU A 97 12.96 2.17 -7.16
C GLU A 97 11.51 2.65 -7.06
N VAL A 98 11.32 3.94 -6.79
CA VAL A 98 9.99 4.57 -6.76
C VAL A 98 9.36 4.53 -8.16
N ALA A 99 10.12 4.90 -9.19
CA ALA A 99 9.63 4.89 -10.56
C ALA A 99 9.22 3.48 -11.02
N GLN A 100 10.00 2.47 -10.67
CA GLN A 100 9.70 1.08 -10.99
C GLN A 100 8.46 0.58 -10.24
N ALA A 101 8.41 0.81 -8.93
CA ALA A 101 7.27 0.44 -8.09
C ALA A 101 5.96 1.09 -8.55
N ALA A 102 6.00 2.35 -8.97
CA ALA A 102 4.85 3.04 -9.52
C ALA A 102 4.37 2.43 -10.85
N ARG A 103 5.29 2.01 -11.73
CA ARG A 103 4.94 1.29 -12.97
C ARG A 103 4.31 -0.06 -12.65
N ASP A 104 4.84 -0.77 -11.65
CA ASP A 104 4.31 -2.06 -11.23
C ASP A 104 2.92 -1.91 -10.61
N GLY A 105 2.72 -0.92 -9.73
CA GLY A 105 1.41 -0.58 -9.18
C GLY A 105 0.38 -0.25 -10.27
N LEU A 106 0.75 0.56 -11.28
CA LEU A 106 -0.12 0.85 -12.43
C LEU A 106 -0.44 -0.39 -13.27
N ARG A 107 0.53 -1.28 -13.47
CA ARG A 107 0.30 -2.55 -14.21
C ARG A 107 -0.71 -3.43 -13.46
N ILE A 108 -0.55 -3.57 -12.14
CA ILE A 108 -1.48 -4.33 -11.29
C ILE A 108 -2.88 -3.72 -11.36
N LEU A 109 -2.97 -2.40 -11.23
CA LEU A 109 -4.21 -1.65 -11.30
C LEU A 109 -4.93 -1.85 -12.65
N ALA A 110 -4.19 -1.79 -13.77
CA ALA A 110 -4.72 -2.04 -15.11
C ALA A 110 -5.20 -3.50 -15.29
N ALA A 111 -4.47 -4.48 -14.73
CA ALA A 111 -4.89 -5.88 -14.74
C ALA A 111 -6.20 -6.10 -13.96
N GLN A 112 -6.42 -5.35 -12.88
CA GLN A 112 -7.68 -5.39 -12.13
C GLN A 112 -8.85 -4.72 -12.86
N GLN A 113 -8.60 -3.72 -13.72
CA GLN A 113 -9.65 -3.10 -14.56
C GLN A 113 -10.09 -3.99 -15.72
N ASN A 114 -9.21 -4.88 -16.19
CA ASN A 114 -9.48 -5.72 -17.36
C ASN A 114 -9.39 -7.22 -17.03
N PRO A 115 -10.28 -7.76 -16.18
CA PRO A 115 -10.32 -9.19 -15.90
C PRO A 115 -10.78 -10.04 -17.12
N GLY A 116 -11.11 -9.41 -18.25
CA GLY A 116 -11.77 -10.05 -19.41
C GLY A 116 -10.96 -10.18 -20.70
N SER A 117 -9.72 -9.68 -20.79
CA SER A 117 -8.97 -9.72 -22.07
C SER A 117 -8.15 -11.01 -22.32
N SER A 118 -8.25 -12.02 -21.44
CA SER A 118 -7.46 -13.25 -21.55
C SER A 118 -8.24 -14.50 -21.97
N GLN A 119 -9.47 -14.38 -22.49
CA GLN A 119 -10.25 -15.53 -22.94
C GLN A 119 -10.98 -15.24 -24.26
N ARG A 120 -10.23 -15.12 -25.36
CA ARG A 120 -10.70 -15.35 -26.74
C ARG A 120 -9.49 -15.55 -27.64
N GLY A 121 -9.13 -16.81 -27.84
CA GLY A 121 -8.16 -17.33 -28.81
C GLY A 121 -8.47 -18.79 -29.04
#